data_AF-A0A918RJE8-F1
#
_entry.id   AF-A0A918RJE8-F1
#
_cell.length_a   1.000
_cell.length_b   1.000
_cell.length_c   1.000
_cell.angle_alpha   90.00
_cell.angle_beta   90.00
_cell.angle_gamma   90.00
#
_symmetry.space_group_name_H-M   'P 1'
#
loop_
_entity.id
_entity.type
_entity.pdbx_description
1 polymer ?
#
loop_
_entity_poly.entity_id
_entity_poly.type
_entity_poly.pdbx_seq_one_letter_code
_entity_poly.pdbx_strand_id
1 'polypeptide(L)'
;MSLFINPGSGPVLGASEEHAAANITVFADDLRRAGLGVDDCTRTPDADGEGRYAFTLTMTDGRSIEIQMPGLPVDRVRYLGTDGQNIWHFPRLYVGGSSWVWKFALEICAPKTESGGTR
;
A
#
# COMPACT_ATOMS: atom_id res chain seq x y z
N MET A 1 24.42 14.12 14.83
CA MET A 1 23.16 14.19 14.07
C MET A 1 22.78 12.77 13.67
N SER A 2 21.79 12.17 14.34
CA SER A 2 21.32 10.83 13.96
C SER A 2 20.40 10.98 12.76
N LEU A 3 20.79 10.43 11.61
CA LEU A 3 19.90 10.25 10.47
C LEU A 3 18.77 9.31 10.92
N PHE A 4 17.58 9.84 11.10
CA PHE A 4 16.37 9.03 11.22
C PHE A 4 16.09 8.45 9.82
N ILE A 5 16.73 7.34 9.48
CA ILE A 5 16.37 6.56 8.29
C ILE A 5 14.99 6.00 8.58
N ASN A 6 14.01 6.38 7.78
CA ASN A 6 12.67 5.81 7.83
C ASN A 6 12.77 4.31 7.49
N PRO A 7 12.66 3.39 8.47
CA PRO A 7 12.89 1.98 8.22
C PRO A 7 11.84 1.47 7.22
N GLY A 8 12.30 0.79 6.18
CA GLY A 8 11.43 0.21 5.16
C GLY A 8 11.15 1.05 3.91
N SER A 9 11.73 2.26 3.78
CA SER A 9 11.66 3.05 2.53
C SER A 9 12.78 2.77 1.53
N GLY A 10 13.81 2.01 1.90
CA GLY A 10 14.91 1.64 1.00
C GLY A 10 14.52 0.58 -0.04
N PRO A 11 15.49 0.15 -0.86
CA PRO A 11 15.30 -0.90 -1.85
C PRO A 11 14.79 -2.20 -1.25
N VAL A 12 13.79 -2.80 -1.91
CA VAL A 12 13.22 -4.09 -1.55
C VAL A 12 13.99 -5.18 -2.29
N LEU A 13 14.99 -5.77 -1.62
CA LEU A 13 15.83 -6.82 -2.20
C LEU A 13 15.06 -8.14 -2.36
N GLY A 14 15.28 -8.85 -3.46
CA GLY A 14 14.59 -10.11 -3.76
C GLY A 14 13.13 -9.92 -4.17
N ALA A 15 12.76 -8.72 -4.60
CA ALA A 15 11.42 -8.42 -5.08
C ALA A 15 11.12 -9.08 -6.43
N SER A 16 9.87 -9.50 -6.63
CA SER A 16 9.33 -9.94 -7.93
C SER A 16 7.97 -9.31 -8.21
N GLU A 17 7.66 -9.14 -9.49
CA GLU A 17 6.37 -8.62 -9.94
C GLU A 17 5.23 -9.57 -9.58
N GLU A 18 5.47 -10.88 -9.66
CA GLU A 18 4.48 -11.91 -9.29
C GLU A 18 4.01 -11.74 -7.84
N HIS A 19 4.94 -11.54 -6.90
CA HIS A 19 4.58 -11.25 -5.51
C HIS A 19 3.83 -9.93 -5.38
N ALA A 20 4.23 -8.89 -6.09
CA ALA A 20 3.54 -7.61 -6.04
C ALA A 20 2.11 -7.70 -6.60
N ALA A 21 1.90 -8.47 -7.67
CA ALA A 21 0.59 -8.75 -8.27
C ALA A 21 -0.30 -9.59 -7.32
N ALA A 22 0.26 -10.58 -6.64
CA ALA A 22 -0.44 -11.31 -5.58
C ALA A 22 -0.81 -10.37 -4.41
N ASN A 23 0.13 -9.51 -4.00
CA ASN A 23 -0.06 -8.58 -2.90
C ASN A 23 -1.13 -7.52 -3.21
N ILE A 24 -1.16 -6.93 -4.41
CA ILE A 24 -2.18 -5.93 -4.73
C ILE A 24 -3.59 -6.53 -4.73
N THR A 25 -3.72 -7.80 -5.09
CA THR A 25 -4.99 -8.54 -4.99
C THR A 25 -5.42 -8.66 -3.53
N VAL A 26 -4.51 -9.07 -2.63
CA VAL A 26 -4.80 -9.16 -1.19
C VAL A 26 -5.09 -7.78 -0.59
N PHE A 27 -4.40 -6.73 -1.05
CA PHE A 27 -4.63 -5.36 -0.62
C PHE A 27 -6.03 -4.87 -1.02
N ALA A 28 -6.45 -5.13 -2.26
CA ALA A 28 -7.80 -4.84 -2.73
C ALA A 28 -8.86 -5.59 -1.91
N ASP A 29 -8.62 -6.84 -1.56
CA ASP A 29 -9.53 -7.61 -0.70
C ASP A 29 -9.60 -7.06 0.73
N ASP A 30 -8.47 -6.58 1.28
CA ASP A 30 -8.47 -5.91 2.58
C ASP A 30 -9.23 -4.57 2.55
N LEU A 31 -9.11 -3.80 1.46
CA LEU A 31 -9.93 -2.60 1.25
C LEU A 31 -11.43 -2.95 1.21
N ARG A 32 -11.81 -4.01 0.48
CA ARG A 32 -13.19 -4.50 0.42
C ARG A 32 -13.72 -4.92 1.78
N ARG A 33 -12.91 -5.64 2.57
CA ARG A 33 -13.25 -6.02 3.96
C ARG A 33 -13.40 -4.82 4.88
N ALA A 34 -12.67 -3.74 4.62
CA ALA A 34 -12.82 -2.46 5.32
C ALA A 34 -14.03 -1.63 4.85
N GLY A 35 -14.83 -2.14 3.90
CA GLY A 35 -16.03 -1.47 3.37
C GLY A 35 -15.76 -0.50 2.22
N LEU A 36 -14.54 -0.52 1.64
CA LEU A 36 -14.18 0.30 0.49
C LEU A 36 -14.38 -0.49 -0.81
N GLY A 37 -15.05 0.11 -1.80
CA GLY A 37 -15.26 -0.54 -3.09
C GLY A 37 -14.07 -0.37 -4.02
N VAL A 38 -13.58 -1.49 -4.57
CA VAL A 38 -12.51 -1.54 -5.58
C VAL A 38 -13.05 -2.26 -6.81
N ASP A 39 -13.20 -1.51 -7.90
CA ASP A 39 -13.77 -1.96 -9.18
C ASP A 39 -12.72 -2.61 -10.09
N ASP A 40 -11.55 -1.99 -10.19
CA ASP A 40 -10.48 -2.44 -11.07
C ASP A 40 -9.09 -2.24 -10.44
N CYS A 41 -8.12 -3.02 -10.93
CA CYS A 41 -6.71 -2.93 -10.58
C CYS A 41 -5.87 -3.12 -11.84
N THR A 42 -5.31 -2.01 -12.35
CA THR A 42 -4.49 -2.01 -13.56
C THR A 42 -3.01 -1.86 -13.23
N ARG A 43 -2.14 -2.65 -13.88
CA ARG A 43 -0.68 -2.59 -13.75
C ARG A 43 -0.10 -1.39 -14.51
N THR A 44 0.83 -0.65 -13.91
CA THR A 44 1.46 0.55 -14.50
C THR A 44 3.00 0.50 -14.45
N PRO A 45 3.68 -0.26 -15.35
CA PRO A 45 5.12 -0.53 -15.26
C PRO A 45 6.04 0.70 -15.25
N ASP A 46 5.61 1.79 -15.90
CA ASP A 46 6.41 3.02 -16.02
C ASP A 46 6.69 3.70 -14.66
N ALA A 47 5.93 3.37 -13.62
CA ALA A 47 6.08 3.93 -12.27
C ALA A 47 6.75 2.97 -11.27
N ASP A 48 7.36 1.88 -11.76
CA ASP A 48 8.12 0.94 -10.93
C ASP A 48 9.39 1.56 -10.35
N GLY A 49 9.80 1.07 -9.18
CA GLY A 49 11.04 1.52 -8.58
C GLY A 49 11.44 0.72 -7.35
N GLU A 50 12.75 0.49 -7.20
CA GLU A 50 13.35 -0.03 -5.95
C GLU A 50 12.71 -1.32 -5.39
N GLY A 51 12.29 -2.24 -6.26
CA GLY A 51 11.63 -3.50 -5.87
C GLY A 51 10.14 -3.34 -5.50
N ARG A 52 9.54 -2.23 -5.92
CA ARG A 52 8.10 -1.98 -5.87
C ARG A 52 7.55 -1.85 -7.28
N TYR A 53 6.36 -2.39 -7.46
CA TYR A 53 5.68 -2.45 -8.75
C TYR A 53 4.41 -1.63 -8.65
N ALA A 54 4.19 -0.76 -9.62
CA ALA A 54 3.10 0.20 -9.59
C ALA A 54 1.78 -0.35 -10.15
N PHE A 55 0.69 0.00 -9.49
CA PHE A 55 -0.67 -0.36 -9.85
C PHE A 55 -1.58 0.85 -9.66
N THR A 56 -2.64 0.93 -10.45
CA THR A 56 -3.72 1.90 -10.26
C THR A 56 -4.98 1.14 -9.86
N LEU A 57 -5.49 1.45 -8.67
CA LEU A 57 -6.79 0.97 -8.20
C LEU A 57 -7.87 1.96 -8.60
N THR A 58 -8.90 1.48 -9.27
CA THR A 58 -10.13 2.25 -9.53
C THR A 58 -11.15 1.89 -8.46
N MET A 59 -11.59 2.89 -7.70
CA MET A 59 -12.53 2.75 -6.60
C MET A 59 -13.96 2.98 -7.08
N THR A 60 -14.95 2.40 -6.38
CA THR A 60 -16.39 2.57 -6.70
C THR A 60 -16.89 4.01 -6.57
N ASP A 61 -16.18 4.83 -5.79
CA ASP A 61 -16.48 6.25 -5.62
C ASP A 61 -15.86 7.13 -6.74
N GLY A 62 -15.29 6.51 -7.78
CA GLY A 62 -14.68 7.17 -8.94
C GLY A 62 -13.24 7.64 -8.71
N ARG A 63 -12.67 7.48 -7.51
CA ARG A 63 -11.25 7.79 -7.27
C ARG A 63 -10.36 6.77 -7.96
N SER A 64 -9.20 7.24 -8.41
CA SER A 64 -8.09 6.40 -8.86
C SER A 64 -6.91 6.58 -7.91
N ILE A 65 -6.40 5.47 -7.36
CA ILE A 65 -5.34 5.47 -6.35
C ILE A 65 -4.13 4.73 -6.91
N GLU A 66 -3.01 5.43 -7.04
CA GLU A 66 -1.73 4.81 -7.40
C GLU A 66 -1.12 4.11 -6.18
N ILE A 67 -0.69 2.87 -6.36
CA ILE A 67 -0.06 2.03 -5.35
C ILE A 67 1.27 1.50 -5.89
N GLN A 68 2.38 1.76 -5.21
CA GLN A 68 3.64 1.04 -5.46
C GLN A 68 3.80 -0.08 -4.44
N MET A 69 3.57 -1.31 -4.88
CA MET A 69 3.50 -2.50 -4.05
C MET A 69 4.85 -3.24 -3.97
N PRO A 70 5.40 -3.51 -2.77
CA PRO A 70 6.62 -4.32 -2.63
C PRO A 70 6.46 -5.74 -3.19
N GLY A 71 7.46 -6.21 -3.92
CA GLY A 71 7.50 -7.54 -4.53
C GLY A 71 7.95 -8.68 -3.61
N LEU A 72 7.67 -8.62 -2.30
CA LEU A 72 8.00 -9.70 -1.36
C LEU A 72 6.77 -10.57 -1.07
N PRO A 73 6.95 -11.80 -0.55
CA PRO A 73 5.84 -12.61 -0.05
C PRO A 73 4.90 -11.84 0.88
N VAL A 74 3.59 -12.09 0.78
CA VAL A 74 2.54 -11.30 1.46
C VAL A 74 2.73 -11.22 2.97
N ASP A 75 3.18 -12.29 3.61
CA ASP A 75 3.46 -12.37 5.05
C ASP A 75 4.60 -11.44 5.50
N ARG A 76 5.45 -11.02 4.56
CA ARG A 76 6.55 -10.07 4.78
C ARG A 76 6.20 -8.62 4.47
N VAL A 77 5.03 -8.35 3.89
CA VAL A 77 4.57 -7.00 3.50
C VAL A 77 3.32 -6.57 4.27
N ARG A 78 2.44 -7.53 4.59
CA ARG A 78 1.13 -7.31 5.21
C ARG A 78 1.21 -7.20 6.73
N TYR A 79 1.66 -6.04 7.21
CA TYR A 79 1.54 -5.67 8.62
C TYR A 79 0.10 -5.27 8.96
N LEU A 80 -0.50 -5.95 9.94
CA LEU A 80 -1.84 -5.66 10.47
C LEU A 80 -1.81 -5.26 11.95
N GLY A 81 -0.64 -5.34 12.60
CA GLY A 81 -0.48 -5.04 14.02
C GLY A 81 -1.05 -6.12 14.93
N THR A 82 -1.00 -7.38 14.50
CA THR A 82 -1.31 -8.54 15.34
C THR A 82 -0.14 -8.86 16.27
N ASP A 83 -0.40 -9.63 17.33
CA ASP A 83 0.64 -10.08 18.26
C ASP A 83 1.80 -10.76 17.52
N GLY A 84 3.03 -10.40 17.92
CA GLY A 84 4.25 -10.91 17.31
C GLY A 84 4.73 -10.17 16.05
N GLN A 85 3.95 -9.26 15.48
CA GLN A 85 4.42 -8.40 14.40
C GLN A 85 5.17 -7.17 14.94
N ASN A 86 6.37 -6.93 14.43
CA ASN A 86 7.08 -5.67 14.65
C ASN A 86 6.97 -4.80 13.39
N ILE A 87 6.34 -3.64 13.49
CA ILE A 87 6.13 -2.70 12.39
C ILE A 87 7.42 -2.38 11.61
N TRP A 88 8.57 -2.33 12.29
CA TRP A 88 9.85 -2.00 11.69
C TRP A 88 10.42 -3.08 10.78
N HIS A 89 9.84 -4.29 10.77
CA HIS A 89 10.27 -5.41 9.92
C HIS A 89 9.57 -5.44 8.56
N PHE A 90 8.59 -4.57 8.33
CA PHE A 90 7.78 -4.58 7.11
C PHE A 90 8.23 -3.45 6.17
N PRO A 91 8.40 -3.73 4.87
CA PRO A 91 8.67 -2.69 3.89
C PRO A 91 7.46 -1.78 3.76
N ARG A 92 7.71 -0.53 3.38
CA ARG A 92 6.65 0.40 3.05
C ARG A 92 6.20 0.22 1.61
N LEU A 93 4.90 0.38 1.37
CA LEU A 93 4.31 0.61 0.07
C LEU A 93 4.07 2.11 -0.12
N TYR A 94 3.86 2.55 -1.35
CA TYR A 94 3.47 3.94 -1.62
C TYR A 94 2.02 4.01 -2.04
N VAL A 95 1.30 5.01 -1.53
CA VAL A 95 -0.08 5.34 -1.90
C VAL A 95 -0.08 6.80 -2.32
N GLY A 96 -0.36 7.08 -3.60
CA GLY A 96 -0.31 8.44 -4.17
C GLY A 96 1.03 9.15 -3.90
N GLY A 97 2.15 8.44 -4.05
CA GLY A 97 3.50 8.95 -3.80
C GLY A 97 3.91 9.09 -2.33
N SER A 98 3.03 8.80 -1.37
CA SER A 98 3.35 8.83 0.07
C SER A 98 3.62 7.44 0.62
N SER A 99 4.57 7.31 1.54
CA SER A 99 5.07 6.02 2.02
C SER A 99 4.37 5.53 3.29
N TRP A 100 3.77 4.34 3.24
CA TRP A 100 2.93 3.78 4.31
C TRP A 100 3.26 2.32 4.61
N VAL A 101 3.00 1.90 5.84
CA VAL A 101 2.93 0.47 6.18
C VAL A 101 1.50 -0.02 5.89
N TRP A 102 1.35 -1.28 5.46
CA TRP A 102 0.10 -1.88 4.95
C TRP A 102 -1.17 -1.43 5.69
N LYS A 103 -1.25 -1.66 7.02
CA LYS A 103 -2.40 -1.26 7.83
C LYS A 103 -2.80 0.21 7.63
N PHE A 104 -1.83 1.13 7.69
CA PHE A 104 -2.09 2.56 7.56
C PHE A 104 -2.37 2.96 6.11
N ALA A 105 -1.80 2.24 5.14
CA ALA A 105 -2.13 2.46 3.73
C ALA A 105 -3.62 2.21 3.46
N LEU A 106 -4.22 1.19 4.08
CA LEU A 106 -5.67 0.93 3.98
C LEU A 106 -6.49 2.11 4.50
N GLU A 107 -6.10 2.70 5.62
CA GLU A 107 -6.78 3.87 6.22
C GLU A 107 -6.71 5.10 5.32
N ILE A 108 -5.57 5.34 4.67
CA ILE A 108 -5.36 6.47 3.76
C ILE A 108 -6.15 6.32 2.44
N CYS A 109 -6.47 5.10 2.05
CA CYS A 109 -7.33 4.84 0.88
C CYS A 109 -8.82 5.17 1.15
N ALA A 110 -9.23 5.31 2.41
CA ALA A 110 -10.59 5.72 2.74
C ALA A 110 -10.89 7.14 2.20
N PRO A 111 -12.13 7.41 1.77
CA PRO A 111 -12.51 8.76 1.38
C PRO A 111 -12.30 9.70 2.58
N LYS A 112 -11.73 10.89 2.33
CA LYS A 112 -11.68 11.92 3.36
C LYS A 112 -13.12 12.28 3.68
N THR A 113 -13.59 11.94 4.87
CA THR A 113 -14.83 12.50 5.38
C THR A 113 -14.60 14.01 5.41
N GLU A 114 -15.34 14.76 4.59
CA GLU A 114 -15.41 16.19 4.78
C GLU A 114 -15.97 16.41 6.18
N SER A 115 -15.10 16.74 7.12
CA SER A 115 -15.52 17.31 8.38
C SER A 115 -16.27 18.59 8.01
N GLY A 116 -17.60 18.51 7.98
CA GLY A 116 -18.50 19.64 7.85
C GLY A 116 -18.24 20.62 9.00
N GLY A 117 -17.23 21.47 8.82
CA GLY A 117 -17.03 22.68 9.58
C GLY A 117 -18.16 23.63 9.20
N THR A 118 -19.26 23.52 9.94
CA THR A 118 -20.38 24.42 9.84
C THR A 118 -19.95 25.78 10.39
N ARG A 119 -19.90 26.77 9.48
CA ARG A 119 -20.03 28.23 9.66
C ARG A 119 -19.09 28.94 10.62
#